data_AF-A0A968XKJ8-F1
#
_entry.id   AF-A0A968XKJ8-F1
#
_cell.length_a   1.000
_cell.length_b   1.000
_cell.length_c   1.000
_cell.angle_alpha   90.00
_cell.angle_beta   90.00
_cell.angle_gamma   90.00
#
_symmetry.space_group_name_H-M   'P 1'
#
loop_
_entity.id
_entity.type
_entity.pdbx_description
1 polymer ?
#
loop_
_entity_poly.entity_id
_entity_poly.type
_entity_poly.pdbx_seq_one_letter_code
_entity_poly.pdbx_strand_id
1 'polypeptide(L)'
;MQEQEFGRFLAAKLGAKRVVAIEIEEALIPLIFRHAQENGVANKIEIIHANSDHVKIRGKFDVIVSELFGNDALGEGVVKSFVSLRNRFLAPNGVLIPQKLAMAAAPIYLEKSIHIIPQDLPISCNFLKSLKLNYSQMLPLEQREKIAYLAEPKLITEMDFRTIETAPSFKNISVSWQ
;
A
#
# COMPACT_ATOMS: atom_id res chain seq x y z
N MET A 1 10.53 1.28 11.21
CA MET A 1 9.20 1.10 11.82
C MET A 1 8.27 2.01 11.05
N GLN A 2 7.55 1.49 10.06
CA GLN A 2 6.74 2.32 9.16
C GLN A 2 5.52 2.86 9.91
N GLU A 3 5.08 4.06 9.58
CA GLU A 3 3.89 4.76 10.13
C GLU A 3 2.57 3.97 9.96
N GLN A 4 2.60 2.87 9.23
CA GLN A 4 1.44 2.08 8.80
C GLN A 4 0.72 1.33 9.94
N GLU A 5 1.37 1.14 11.10
CA GLU A 5 0.83 0.31 12.19
C GLU A 5 -0.09 1.03 13.18
N PHE A 6 -0.25 2.35 13.08
CA PHE A 6 -0.95 3.14 14.10
C PHE A 6 -2.48 3.15 13.98
N GLY A 7 -3.03 2.87 12.80
CA GLY A 7 -4.47 3.04 12.52
C GLY A 7 -5.39 2.30 13.50
N ARG A 8 -4.99 1.08 13.89
CA ARG A 8 -5.73 0.23 14.85
C ARG A 8 -5.80 0.83 16.26
N PHE A 9 -4.71 1.42 16.76
CA PHE A 9 -4.66 2.03 18.10
C PHE A 9 -5.37 3.38 18.10
N LEU A 10 -5.20 4.15 17.02
CA LEU A 10 -5.86 5.44 16.84
C LEU A 10 -7.37 5.28 16.81
N ALA A 11 -7.90 4.30 16.07
CA ALA A 11 -9.34 4.01 16.06
C ALA A 11 -9.89 3.73 17.48
N ALA A 12 -9.18 2.91 18.28
CA ALA A 12 -9.57 2.60 19.65
C ALA A 12 -9.52 3.83 20.59
N LYS A 13 -8.51 4.70 20.41
CA LYS A 13 -8.37 5.98 21.12
C LYS A 13 -9.47 6.97 20.77
N LEU A 14 -9.86 7.04 19.51
CA LEU A 14 -10.92 7.92 19.00
C LEU A 14 -12.34 7.41 19.33
N GLY A 15 -12.47 6.35 20.13
CA GLY A 15 -13.75 5.92 20.68
C GLY A 15 -14.40 4.73 19.97
N ALA A 16 -13.68 4.03 19.08
CA ALA A 16 -14.16 2.76 18.55
C ALA A 16 -14.51 1.81 19.72
N LYS A 17 -15.69 1.19 19.64
CA LYS A 17 -16.18 0.24 20.67
C LYS A 17 -15.40 -1.07 20.65
N ARG A 18 -15.01 -1.51 19.45
CA ARG A 18 -14.22 -2.71 19.17
C ARG A 18 -13.41 -2.47 17.90
N VAL A 19 -12.17 -2.93 17.88
CA VAL A 19 -11.29 -2.92 16.72
C VAL A 19 -10.87 -4.36 16.44
N VAL A 20 -11.04 -4.83 15.21
CA VAL A 20 -10.53 -6.12 14.76
C VAL A 20 -9.34 -5.86 13.84
N ALA A 21 -8.15 -6.22 14.30
CA ALA A 21 -6.91 -6.10 13.54
C ALA A 21 -6.59 -7.47 12.91
N ILE A 22 -6.58 -7.52 11.58
CA ILE A 22 -6.17 -8.71 10.82
C ILE A 22 -4.70 -8.55 10.49
N GLU A 23 -3.89 -9.55 10.81
CA GLU A 23 -2.45 -9.57 10.54
C GLU A 23 -2.06 -10.91 9.93
N ILE A 24 -1.27 -10.88 8.86
CA ILE A 24 -0.80 -12.09 8.18
C ILE A 24 0.56 -12.54 8.73
N GLU A 25 1.39 -11.61 9.22
CA GLU A 25 2.71 -11.89 9.76
C GLU A 25 2.64 -12.24 11.25
N GLU A 26 2.72 -13.53 11.56
CA GLU A 26 2.62 -14.04 12.94
C GLU A 26 3.58 -13.35 13.92
N ALA A 27 4.81 -13.06 13.46
CA ALA A 27 5.85 -12.42 14.26
C ALA A 27 5.47 -11.01 14.75
N LEU A 28 4.53 -10.33 14.08
CA LEU A 28 4.06 -9.00 14.47
C LEU A 28 3.00 -9.04 15.57
N ILE A 29 2.27 -10.14 15.74
CA ILE A 29 1.14 -10.23 16.69
C ILE A 29 1.53 -9.85 18.13
N PRO A 30 2.64 -10.36 18.70
CA PRO A 30 3.05 -9.96 20.06
C PRO A 30 3.39 -8.46 20.15
N LEU A 31 3.94 -7.88 19.08
CA LEU A 31 4.29 -6.46 19.02
C LEU A 31 3.04 -5.60 18.99
N ILE A 32 2.05 -5.97 18.16
CA ILE A 32 0.75 -5.31 18.07
C ILE A 32 0.07 -5.31 19.44
N PHE A 33 0.07 -6.46 20.13
CA PHE A 33 -0.53 -6.57 21.46
C PHE A 33 0.18 -5.70 22.49
N ARG A 34 1.53 -5.71 22.52
CA ARG A 34 2.31 -4.84 23.42
C ARG A 34 2.02 -3.36 23.16
N HIS A 35 2.00 -2.93 21.89
CA HIS A 35 1.63 -1.56 21.53
C HIS A 35 0.21 -1.19 22.00
N ALA A 36 -0.75 -2.12 21.90
CA ALA A 36 -2.10 -1.91 22.40
C ALA A 36 -2.13 -1.70 23.92
N GLN A 37 -1.28 -2.41 24.67
CA GLN A 37 -1.14 -2.27 26.12
C GLN A 37 -0.52 -0.92 26.49
N GLU A 38 0.57 -0.53 25.83
CA GLU A 38 1.22 0.77 26.02
C GLU A 38 0.26 1.94 25.75
N ASN A 39 -0.63 1.76 24.77
CA ASN A 39 -1.65 2.74 24.46
C ASN A 39 -2.92 2.61 25.34
N GLY A 40 -3.00 1.66 26.27
CA GLY A 40 -4.17 1.49 27.14
C GLY A 40 -5.46 1.17 26.39
N VAL A 41 -5.36 0.50 25.24
CA VAL A 41 -6.49 0.13 24.37
C VAL A 41 -6.58 -1.38 24.11
N ALA A 42 -5.73 -2.19 24.76
CA ALA A 42 -5.70 -3.64 24.59
C ALA A 42 -7.07 -4.32 24.81
N ASN A 43 -7.90 -3.79 25.71
CA ASN A 43 -9.25 -4.32 25.96
C ASN A 43 -10.25 -4.07 24.82
N LYS A 44 -9.91 -3.25 23.83
CA LYS A 44 -10.76 -2.94 22.66
C LYS A 44 -10.28 -3.60 21.38
N ILE A 45 -9.06 -4.14 21.36
CA ILE A 45 -8.42 -4.66 20.15
C ILE A 45 -8.44 -6.19 20.17
N GLU A 46 -9.03 -6.78 19.15
CA GLU A 46 -8.97 -8.20 18.84
C GLU A 46 -8.02 -8.40 17.66
N ILE A 47 -7.00 -9.23 17.84
CA ILE A 47 -6.01 -9.53 16.79
C ILE A 47 -6.34 -10.90 16.20
N ILE A 48 -6.44 -10.98 14.88
CA ILE A 48 -6.69 -12.22 14.14
C ILE A 48 -5.49 -12.48 13.21
N HIS A 49 -4.78 -13.58 13.46
CA HIS A 49 -3.76 -14.09 12.55
C HIS A 49 -4.43 -14.71 11.31
N ALA A 50 -4.48 -13.98 10.20
CA ALA A 50 -5.08 -14.46 8.95
C ALA A 50 -4.71 -13.58 7.76
N ASN A 51 -4.85 -14.15 6.56
CA ASN A 51 -4.98 -13.37 5.34
C ASN A 51 -6.39 -12.76 5.25
N SER A 52 -6.49 -11.44 5.05
CA SER A 52 -7.74 -10.69 4.96
C SER A 52 -8.67 -11.17 3.83
N ASP A 53 -8.12 -11.70 2.73
CA ASP A 53 -8.89 -12.28 1.63
C ASP A 53 -9.69 -13.52 2.07
N HIS A 54 -9.24 -14.23 3.12
CA HIS A 54 -9.80 -15.51 3.54
C HIS A 54 -10.33 -15.54 4.99
N VAL A 55 -10.05 -14.50 5.79
CA VAL A 55 -10.45 -14.43 7.20
C VAL A 55 -11.97 -14.51 7.37
N LYS A 56 -12.47 -15.25 8.36
CA LYS A 56 -13.91 -15.31 8.66
C LYS A 56 -14.20 -14.55 9.94
N ILE A 57 -14.92 -13.43 9.82
CA ILE A 57 -15.30 -12.56 10.92
C ILE A 57 -16.82 -12.46 10.97
N ARG A 58 -17.41 -12.47 12.17
CA ARG A 58 -18.85 -12.25 12.35
C ARG A 58 -19.15 -10.76 12.44
N GLY A 59 -20.16 -10.32 11.68
CA GLY A 59 -20.71 -8.98 11.76
C GLY A 59 -20.25 -8.04 10.64
N LYS A 60 -20.67 -6.79 10.76
CA LYS A 60 -20.31 -5.68 9.88
C LYS A 60 -19.63 -4.58 10.71
N PHE A 61 -18.81 -3.77 10.05
CA PHE A 61 -18.05 -2.68 10.64
C PHE A 61 -18.47 -1.33 10.07
N ASP A 62 -18.57 -0.33 10.94
CA ASP A 62 -18.87 1.05 10.56
C ASP A 62 -17.69 1.71 9.82
N VAL A 63 -16.47 1.26 10.11
CA VAL A 63 -15.24 1.74 9.47
C VAL A 63 -14.33 0.56 9.17
N ILE A 64 -13.78 0.52 7.95
CA ILE A 64 -12.67 -0.37 7.57
C ILE A 64 -11.51 0.52 7.17
N VAL A 65 -10.35 0.30 7.79
CA VAL A 65 -9.09 0.95 7.42
C VAL A 65 -8.17 -0.15 6.90
N SER A 66 -7.65 0.03 5.69
CA SER A 66 -6.73 -0.94 5.10
C SER A 66 -5.52 -0.24 4.49
N GLU A 67 -4.35 -0.74 4.84
CA GLU A 67 -3.07 -0.40 4.22
C GLU A 67 -2.63 -1.68 3.50
N LEU A 68 -2.74 -1.67 2.17
CA LEU A 68 -2.29 -2.76 1.30
C LEU A 68 -1.42 -2.18 0.16
N PHE A 69 -1.01 -0.92 0.26
CA PHE A 69 -0.39 -0.22 -0.84
C PHE A 69 1.12 -0.40 -0.76
N GLY A 70 1.62 -1.34 -1.57
CA GLY A 70 3.06 -1.49 -1.79
C GLY A 70 3.64 -0.39 -2.69
N ASN A 71 4.91 -0.57 -3.06
CA ASN A 71 5.61 0.34 -3.97
C ASN A 71 4.98 0.39 -5.36
N ASP A 72 4.34 -0.70 -5.78
CA ASP A 72 3.45 -0.71 -6.91
C ASP A 72 2.05 -0.41 -6.40
N ALA A 73 1.54 0.79 -6.68
CA ALA A 73 0.26 1.29 -6.17
C ALA A 73 -0.93 0.33 -6.43
N LEU A 74 -0.76 -0.60 -7.37
CA LEU A 74 -1.75 -1.58 -7.80
C LEU A 74 -1.20 -2.99 -7.94
N GLY A 75 0.02 -3.23 -7.43
CA GLY A 75 0.54 -4.58 -7.28
C GLY A 75 -0.36 -5.41 -6.38
N GLU A 76 -0.19 -6.73 -6.41
CA GLU A 76 -0.61 -7.61 -5.31
C GLU A 76 -2.12 -7.73 -5.05
N GLY A 77 -2.97 -7.29 -5.97
CA GLY A 77 -4.41 -7.52 -5.89
C GLY A 77 -5.16 -6.60 -4.92
N VAL A 78 -4.59 -5.43 -4.60
CA VAL A 78 -5.20 -4.41 -3.72
C VAL A 78 -6.68 -4.16 -4.00
N VAL A 79 -7.05 -3.93 -5.27
CA VAL A 79 -8.46 -3.68 -5.65
C VAL A 79 -9.35 -4.86 -5.24
N LYS A 80 -8.90 -6.10 -5.47
CA LYS A 80 -9.64 -7.32 -5.12
C LYS A 80 -9.83 -7.42 -3.61
N SER A 81 -8.79 -7.14 -2.82
CA SER A 81 -8.88 -7.17 -1.35
C SER A 81 -9.79 -6.08 -0.80
N PHE A 82 -9.71 -4.84 -1.31
CA PHE A 82 -10.63 -3.76 -0.93
C PHE A 82 -12.09 -4.10 -1.26
N VAL A 83 -12.36 -4.62 -2.45
CA VAL A 83 -13.70 -5.07 -2.86
C VAL A 83 -14.20 -6.21 -1.97
N SER A 84 -13.34 -7.20 -1.69
CA SER A 84 -13.64 -8.32 -0.79
C SER A 84 -14.02 -7.82 0.61
N LEU A 85 -13.19 -6.97 1.22
CA LEU A 85 -13.41 -6.41 2.56
C LEU A 85 -14.68 -5.55 2.60
N ARG A 86 -14.88 -4.66 1.62
CA ARG A 86 -16.08 -3.84 1.50
C ARG A 86 -17.34 -4.71 1.48
N ASN A 87 -17.40 -5.66 0.56
CA ASN A 87 -18.60 -6.45 0.33
C ASN A 87 -18.90 -7.38 1.52
N ARG A 88 -17.86 -7.96 2.13
CA ARG A 88 -18.01 -8.93 3.23
C ARG A 88 -18.25 -8.25 4.56
N PHE A 89 -17.57 -7.16 4.86
CA PHE A 89 -17.47 -6.65 6.24
C PHE A 89 -17.95 -5.21 6.44
N LEU A 90 -18.12 -4.39 5.40
CA LEU A 90 -18.60 -3.02 5.60
C LEU A 90 -20.11 -2.99 5.87
N ALA A 91 -20.53 -2.24 6.89
CA ALA A 91 -21.93 -1.99 7.19
C ALA A 91 -22.58 -1.09 6.13
N PRO A 92 -23.92 -1.11 5.98
CA PRO A 92 -24.61 -0.06 5.25
C PRO A 92 -24.22 1.32 5.81
N ASN A 93 -23.81 2.25 4.94
CA ASN A 93 -23.28 3.57 5.29
C ASN A 93 -21.92 3.57 6.03
N GLY A 94 -21.24 2.43 6.09
CA GLY A 94 -19.88 2.37 6.63
C GLY A 94 -18.86 3.09 5.75
N VAL A 95 -17.72 3.44 6.32
CA VAL A 95 -16.62 4.15 5.65
C VAL A 95 -15.44 3.22 5.41
N LEU A 96 -14.99 3.15 4.17
CA LEU A 96 -13.72 2.49 3.79
C LEU A 96 -12.62 3.54 3.68
N ILE A 97 -11.46 3.29 4.29
CA ILE A 97 -10.31 4.19 4.28
C ILE A 97 -9.08 3.44 3.73
N PRO A 98 -8.41 3.97 2.69
CA PRO A 98 -8.82 5.14 1.89
C PRO A 98 -10.06 4.87 1.01
N GLN A 99 -10.76 5.95 0.64
CA GLN A 99 -11.88 5.87 -0.31
C GLN A 99 -11.43 5.95 -1.77
N LYS A 100 -10.33 6.64 -2.04
CA LYS A 100 -9.82 6.88 -3.39
C LYS A 100 -8.32 6.69 -3.47
N LEU A 101 -7.85 6.28 -4.65
CA LEU A 101 -6.45 6.25 -5.03
C LEU A 101 -6.30 6.94 -6.38
N ALA A 102 -5.37 7.88 -6.49
CA ALA A 102 -5.02 8.55 -7.73
C ALA A 102 -3.58 8.22 -8.09
N MET A 103 -3.34 7.82 -9.33
CA MET A 103 -2.00 7.63 -9.87
C MET A 103 -1.70 8.76 -10.86
N ALA A 104 -0.51 9.34 -10.74
CA ALA A 104 -0.02 10.35 -11.67
C ALA A 104 1.39 9.98 -12.14
N ALA A 105 1.78 10.50 -13.30
CA ALA A 105 3.15 10.44 -13.79
C ALA A 105 3.66 11.83 -14.11
N ALA A 106 4.98 11.97 -14.07
CA ALA A 106 5.70 13.13 -14.56
C ALA A 106 7.05 12.68 -15.13
N PRO A 107 7.56 13.31 -16.19
CA PRO A 107 8.95 13.15 -16.56
C PRO A 107 9.82 13.76 -15.46
N ILE A 108 10.85 13.03 -15.07
CA ILE A 108 11.83 13.48 -14.07
C ILE A 108 13.23 13.43 -14.65
N TYR A 109 14.07 14.34 -14.18
CA TYR A 109 15.51 14.18 -14.28
C TYR A 109 16.00 13.51 -13.01
N LEU A 110 16.58 12.32 -13.17
CA LEU A 110 17.26 11.61 -12.10
C LEU A 110 18.73 11.55 -12.46
N GLU A 111 19.58 12.17 -11.63
CA GLU A 111 21.02 11.99 -11.75
C GLU A 111 21.33 10.50 -11.67
N LYS A 112 22.01 9.97 -12.68
CA LYS A 112 22.15 8.54 -12.92
C LYS A 112 22.69 7.86 -11.66
N SER A 113 21.82 7.11 -10.97
CA SER A 113 22.28 6.22 -9.92
C SER A 113 23.10 5.13 -10.60
N ILE A 114 24.41 5.18 -10.40
CA ILE A 114 25.33 4.14 -10.85
C ILE A 114 25.01 2.95 -9.98
N HIS A 115 24.06 2.11 -10.38
CA HIS A 115 23.95 0.77 -9.83
C HIS A 115 25.20 0.02 -10.27
N ILE A 116 26.22 0.06 -9.41
CA ILE A 116 27.51 -0.59 -9.61
C ILE A 116 27.23 -2.09 -9.60
N ILE A 117 27.03 -2.66 -10.79
CA ILE A 117 27.35 -4.08 -10.96
C ILE A 117 28.85 -4.16 -10.71
N PRO A 118 29.32 -5.02 -9.79
CA PRO A 118 30.74 -5.15 -9.48
C PRO A 118 31.54 -5.33 -10.78
N GLN A 119 32.48 -4.42 -11.04
CA GLN A 119 33.26 -4.42 -12.28
C GLN A 119 34.50 -5.32 -12.17
N ASP A 120 34.98 -5.51 -10.94
CA ASP A 120 36.25 -6.20 -10.65
C ASP A 120 36.06 -7.68 -10.30
N LEU A 121 34.85 -8.22 -10.48
CA LEU A 121 34.61 -9.65 -10.35
C LEU A 121 34.94 -10.35 -11.68
N PRO A 122 35.46 -11.60 -11.67
CA PRO A 122 35.73 -12.39 -12.87
C PRO A 122 34.45 -12.94 -13.49
N ILE A 123 33.39 -12.13 -13.59
CA ILE A 123 32.09 -12.48 -14.17
C ILE A 123 31.66 -11.37 -15.15
N SER A 124 31.13 -11.76 -16.31
CA SER A 124 30.53 -10.81 -17.24
C SER A 124 29.07 -10.57 -16.87
N CYS A 125 28.70 -9.31 -16.68
CA CYS A 125 27.32 -8.90 -16.45
C CYS A 125 26.75 -8.04 -17.59
N ASN A 126 27.34 -8.09 -18.78
CA ASN A 126 26.91 -7.25 -19.92
C ASN A 126 25.46 -7.51 -20.34
N PHE A 127 25.03 -8.77 -20.30
CA PHE A 127 23.63 -9.14 -20.53
C PHE A 127 22.71 -8.56 -19.45
N LEU A 128 23.08 -8.63 -18.18
CA LEU A 128 22.30 -8.02 -17.10
C LEU A 128 22.26 -6.48 -17.21
N LYS A 129 23.34 -5.86 -17.69
CA LYS A 129 23.39 -4.42 -18.00
C LYS A 129 22.42 -4.05 -19.13
N SER A 130 22.31 -4.87 -20.18
CA SER A 130 21.40 -4.59 -21.31
C SER A 130 19.93 -4.76 -20.94
N LEU A 131 19.61 -5.59 -19.95
CA LEU A 131 18.24 -5.75 -19.42
C LEU A 131 17.76 -4.55 -18.58
N LYS A 132 18.63 -3.62 -18.17
CA LYS A 132 18.28 -2.51 -17.26
C LYS A 132 17.36 -1.43 -17.85
N LEU A 133 16.94 -1.54 -19.11
CA LEU A 133 16.24 -0.44 -19.78
C LEU A 133 14.74 -0.32 -19.47
N ASN A 134 14.09 -1.26 -18.76
CA ASN A 134 12.63 -1.21 -18.58
C ASN A 134 12.14 -1.80 -17.24
N TYR A 135 12.83 -1.55 -16.12
CA TYR A 135 12.27 -1.91 -14.80
C TYR A 135 11.87 -0.66 -14.03
N SER A 136 10.66 -0.68 -13.47
CA SER A 136 10.24 0.28 -12.46
C SER A 136 11.15 0.12 -11.25
N GLN A 137 11.80 1.21 -10.83
CA GLN A 137 12.62 1.22 -9.65
C GLN A 137 11.98 2.11 -8.60
N MET A 138 11.86 1.59 -7.38
CA MET A 138 11.60 2.43 -6.22
C MET A 138 12.81 3.37 -6.01
N LEU A 139 12.55 4.67 -6.02
CA LEU A 139 13.54 5.65 -5.61
C LEU A 139 13.65 5.64 -4.07
N PRO A 140 14.85 5.42 -3.50
CA PRO A 140 15.11 5.61 -2.08
C PRO A 140 14.71 7.02 -1.63
N LEU A 141 14.33 7.19 -0.37
CA LEU A 141 13.88 8.49 0.18
C LEU A 141 14.87 9.62 -0.11
N GLU A 142 16.17 9.37 0.07
CA GLU A 142 17.26 10.33 -0.20
C GLU A 142 17.33 10.79 -1.67
N GLN A 143 16.90 9.95 -2.61
CA GLN A 143 16.82 10.30 -4.02
C GLN A 143 15.53 11.05 -4.33
N ARG A 144 14.44 10.79 -3.60
CA ARG A 144 13.15 11.46 -3.80
C ARG A 144 13.24 12.97 -3.56
N GLU A 145 14.00 13.38 -2.55
CA GLU A 145 14.24 14.80 -2.26
C GLU A 145 15.02 15.52 -3.37
N LYS A 146 15.72 14.78 -4.23
CA LYS A 146 16.56 15.30 -5.31
C LYS A 146 15.90 15.19 -6.69
N ILE A 147 14.65 14.74 -6.74
CA ILE A 147 13.91 14.62 -8.01
C ILE A 147 13.68 16.01 -8.58
N ALA A 148 14.21 16.27 -9.77
CA ALA A 148 13.85 17.43 -10.56
C ALA A 148 12.73 17.04 -11.54
N TYR A 149 11.53 17.60 -11.34
CA TYR A 149 10.42 17.44 -12.27
C TYR A 149 10.70 18.22 -13.55
N LEU A 150 10.58 17.55 -14.70
CA LEU A 150 10.74 18.17 -16.02
C LEU A 150 9.43 18.75 -16.56
N ALA A 151 8.30 18.34 -15.99
CA ALA A 151 6.97 18.87 -16.27
C ALA A 151 6.03 18.56 -15.10
N GLU A 152 4.88 19.23 -15.07
CA GLU A 152 3.84 18.99 -14.07
C GLU A 152 3.33 17.54 -14.12
N PRO A 153 3.11 16.89 -12.96
CA PRO A 153 2.47 15.60 -12.89
C PRO A 153 1.08 15.61 -13.52
N LYS A 154 0.79 14.59 -14.33
CA LYS A 154 -0.52 14.37 -14.95
C LYS A 154 -1.14 13.09 -14.41
N LEU A 155 -2.44 13.17 -14.10
CA LEU A 155 -3.23 12.04 -13.66
C LEU A 155 -3.24 10.96 -14.75
N ILE A 156 -2.88 9.74 -14.36
CA ILE A 156 -2.95 8.52 -15.17
C ILE A 156 -4.31 7.88 -14.97
N THR A 157 -4.73 7.71 -13.71
CA THR A 157 -6.00 7.07 -13.36
C THR A 157 -6.43 7.43 -11.95
N GLU A 158 -7.72 7.29 -11.67
CA GLU A 158 -8.30 7.36 -10.33
C GLU A 158 -9.15 6.12 -10.10
N MET A 159 -9.15 5.63 -8.87
CA MET A 159 -10.00 4.55 -8.40
C MET A 159 -10.80 5.00 -7.20
N ASP A 160 -12.07 4.62 -7.19
CA ASP A 160 -12.97 4.84 -6.07
C ASP A 160 -13.32 3.50 -5.43
N PHE A 161 -12.71 3.21 -4.29
CA PHE A 161 -12.91 1.97 -3.55
C PHE A 161 -14.33 1.82 -2.99
N ARG A 162 -15.16 2.87 -3.04
CA ARG A 162 -16.57 2.78 -2.65
C ARG A 162 -17.41 2.08 -3.71
N THR A 163 -17.02 2.18 -4.98
CA THR A 163 -17.84 1.73 -6.12
C THR A 163 -17.12 0.79 -7.07
N ILE A 164 -15.79 0.74 -7.06
CA ILE A 164 -15.02 -0.14 -7.96
C ILE A 164 -15.35 -1.60 -7.67
N GLU A 165 -15.49 -2.43 -8.70
CA GLU A 165 -15.70 -3.88 -8.57
C GLU A 165 -14.54 -4.68 -9.15
N THR A 166 -13.85 -4.13 -10.15
CA THR A 166 -12.73 -4.76 -10.84
C THR A 166 -11.59 -3.78 -11.01
N ALA A 167 -10.36 -4.28 -10.96
CA ALA A 167 -9.18 -3.46 -11.23
C ALA A 167 -9.26 -2.89 -12.65
N PRO A 168 -8.91 -1.61 -12.87
CA PRO A 168 -8.85 -1.07 -14.21
C PRO A 168 -7.72 -1.72 -15.00
N SER A 169 -7.84 -1.74 -16.32
CA SER A 169 -6.76 -2.20 -17.19
C SER A 169 -5.69 -1.12 -17.33
N PHE A 170 -4.43 -1.49 -17.09
CA PHE A 170 -3.26 -0.61 -17.34
C PHE A 170 -2.68 -0.72 -18.75
N LYS A 171 -3.33 -1.48 -19.63
CA LYS A 171 -2.89 -1.60 -21.02
C LYS A 171 -3.14 -0.30 -21.77
N ASN A 172 -2.14 0.16 -22.52
CA ASN A 172 -2.20 1.31 -23.42
C ASN A 172 -2.56 2.65 -22.74
N ILE A 173 -2.18 2.84 -21.48
CA ILE A 173 -2.31 4.17 -20.87
C ILE A 173 -1.24 5.09 -21.45
N SER A 174 -1.65 6.28 -21.87
CA SER A 174 -0.76 7.31 -22.35
C SER A 174 -1.11 8.65 -21.70
N VAL A 175 -0.06 9.39 -21.36
CA VAL A 175 -0.11 10.78 -20.93
C VAL A 175 1.01 11.49 -21.68
N SER A 176 0.77 12.72 -22.12
CA SER A 176 1.73 13.51 -22.91
C SER A 176 1.97 14.86 -22.26
N TRP A 177 3.16 15.41 -22.47
CA TRP A 177 3.54 16.77 -22.05
C TRP A 177 3.88 17.58 -23.30
N GLN A 178 3.66 18.89 -23.22
CA GLN A 178 4.00 19.84 -24.28
C GLN A 178 5.41 20.37 -24.09
#